data_AF-M5BS74-F1
#
_entry.id   AF-M5BS74-F1
#
_cell.length_a   1.000
_cell.length_b   1.000
_cell.length_c   1.000
_cell.angle_alpha   90.00
_cell.angle_beta   90.00
_cell.angle_gamma   90.00
#
_symmetry.space_group_name_H-M   'P 1'
#
loop_
_entity.id
_entity.type
_entity.pdbx_description
1 polymer ?
#
loop_
_entity_poly.entity_id
_entity_poly.type
_entity_poly.pdbx_seq_one_letter_code
_entity_poly.pdbx_strand_id
1 'polypeptide(L)'
;MDEPAPTMEISTSGGEEPPISMERHDIADLISQVEQSANLLTLPPGVLNPASEARAAFERLIAKLDNIESDFDRLAQRAVLSTSRIYQSRRQSTDDQSTMHEIIEQLREAQVAKMEQEIVFQRETAALKTEAERLKQEVASTSAGKQRLERLEIELDVTRAKHASELATRQGLEQRLKDSERVRKALQQEADQLRAGAQANDNLKHDITKINALEEQQTELKASLERLQTQNRRLEEDLELMRQEKDDLNQIIRDKDAILKEQVSTAERSLRDHIAETDGDRAVLEQQVAELRHALDNRNSTEIQKLQLQVSRLEEDKQQVEVKLRISNETTAKLAGAVHDLYTSQTQALSVSQSLLKASRANANGIDGNPGQPPETPLPPPLAIELPAPLPDFDPDHPQATIDALSKFDPKLLEEVVAKVGSNARKYLKLSKEYRDRSKSKITFRNFARGDLALFLPTRNSIAKPWAAFNVAFPHYFLNATEDISELLKSREWIVARIVSITERIADSKAWGWS
;
A
#
# COMPACT_ATOMS: atom_id res chain seq x y z
N MET A 1 30.79 31.46 -16.46
CA MET A 1 29.87 31.36 -17.61
C MET A 1 28.91 30.26 -17.24
N ASP A 2 27.90 30.66 -16.50
CA ASP A 2 27.08 29.76 -15.70
C ASP A 2 25.73 29.72 -16.38
N GLU A 3 25.46 28.65 -17.13
CA GLU A 3 24.16 28.44 -17.72
C GLU A 3 23.17 28.08 -16.60
N PRO A 4 22.04 28.80 -16.47
CA PRO A 4 21.03 28.47 -15.47
C PRO A 4 20.37 27.13 -15.83
N ALA A 5 20.10 26.32 -14.81
CA ALA A 5 19.38 25.06 -15.01
C ALA A 5 17.98 25.32 -15.61
N PRO A 6 17.50 24.50 -16.56
CA PRO A 6 16.26 24.78 -17.29
C PRO A 6 15.03 24.80 -16.35
N THR A 7 14.44 25.97 -16.19
CA THR A 7 13.28 26.20 -15.32
C THR A 7 12.03 25.57 -15.92
N MET A 8 11.52 24.51 -15.30
CA MET A 8 10.29 23.85 -15.76
C MET A 8 9.06 24.66 -15.34
N GLU A 9 8.54 25.50 -16.24
CA GLU A 9 7.32 26.28 -15.99
C GLU A 9 6.10 25.36 -15.79
N ILE A 10 5.56 25.34 -14.56
CA ILE A 10 4.31 24.66 -14.24
C ILE A 10 3.15 25.57 -14.66
N SER A 11 2.83 25.57 -15.96
CA SER A 11 1.72 26.35 -16.51
C SER A 11 0.38 25.90 -15.92
N THR A 12 -0.14 26.66 -14.95
CA THR A 12 -1.46 26.47 -14.34
C THR A 12 -2.58 27.08 -15.20
N SER A 13 -2.61 26.71 -16.49
CA SER A 13 -3.64 27.11 -17.45
C SER A 13 -5.00 26.45 -17.10
N GLY A 14 -5.70 27.06 -16.15
CA GLY A 14 -6.83 26.47 -15.43
C GLY A 14 -8.06 27.37 -15.28
N GLY A 15 -8.51 27.98 -16.38
CA GLY A 15 -9.80 28.68 -16.47
C GLY A 15 -9.71 30.21 -16.41
N GLU A 16 -10.48 30.87 -17.27
CA GLU A 16 -10.72 32.32 -17.24
C GLU A 16 -11.78 32.64 -16.16
N GLU A 17 -11.44 32.47 -14.88
CA GLU A 17 -12.19 33.15 -13.81
C GLU A 17 -11.68 34.61 -13.68
N PRO A 18 -12.56 35.60 -13.50
CA PRO A 18 -12.15 37.00 -13.43
C PRO A 18 -11.23 37.21 -12.23
N PRO A 19 -10.12 37.97 -12.37
CA PRO A 19 -9.15 38.15 -11.30
C PRO A 19 -9.83 38.79 -10.09
N ILE A 20 -9.85 38.07 -8.98
CA ILE A 20 -10.23 38.62 -7.67
C ILE A 20 -9.04 39.47 -7.19
N SER A 21 -8.90 40.67 -7.76
CA SER A 21 -8.02 41.70 -7.23
C SER A 21 -8.53 42.05 -5.83
N MET A 22 -7.70 41.67 -4.86
CA MET A 22 -7.77 42.03 -3.45
C MET A 22 -6.30 41.97 -3.00
N GLU A 23 -5.59 43.03 -3.31
CA GLU A 23 -4.14 43.12 -3.24
C GLU A 23 -3.67 43.39 -1.81
N ARG A 24 -2.35 43.29 -1.57
CA ARG A 24 -1.79 43.50 -0.22
C ARG A 24 -2.04 44.93 0.30
N HIS A 25 -2.31 45.88 -0.61
CA HIS A 25 -2.73 47.24 -0.30
C HIS A 25 -4.16 47.30 0.24
N ASP A 26 -5.13 46.63 -0.37
CA ASP A 26 -6.55 46.62 0.08
C ASP A 26 -6.68 46.07 1.52
N ILE A 27 -5.85 45.08 1.85
CA ILE A 27 -5.80 44.48 3.18
C ILE A 27 -5.15 45.43 4.19
N ALA A 28 -4.10 46.16 3.80
CA ALA A 28 -3.45 47.17 4.64
C ALA A 28 -4.36 48.37 4.91
N ASP A 29 -5.10 48.83 3.91
CA ASP A 29 -6.05 49.94 4.03
C ASP A 29 -7.23 49.58 4.94
N LEU A 30 -7.74 48.35 4.83
CA LEU A 30 -8.75 47.82 5.75
C LEU A 30 -8.23 47.77 7.20
N ILE A 31 -6.96 47.37 7.41
CA ILE A 31 -6.35 47.39 8.75
C ILE A 31 -6.18 48.84 9.26
N SER A 32 -5.82 49.79 8.40
CA SER A 32 -5.72 51.20 8.79
C SER A 32 -7.09 51.79 9.16
N GLN A 33 -8.17 51.44 8.44
CA GLN A 33 -9.54 51.83 8.79
C GLN A 33 -9.99 51.22 10.13
N VAL A 34 -9.65 49.95 10.38
CA VAL A 34 -9.90 49.31 11.68
C VAL A 34 -9.08 49.98 12.80
N GLU A 35 -7.81 50.33 12.58
CA GLU A 35 -6.97 51.05 13.55
C GLU A 35 -7.51 52.45 13.86
N GLN A 36 -7.95 53.19 12.84
CA GLN A 36 -8.59 54.51 13.02
C GLN A 36 -9.88 54.40 13.84
N SER A 37 -10.72 53.38 13.59
CA SER A 37 -11.93 53.16 14.39
C SER A 37 -11.65 52.64 15.81
N ALA A 38 -10.59 51.86 16.01
CA ALA A 38 -10.18 51.34 17.32
C ALA A 38 -9.62 52.44 18.24
N ASN A 39 -8.82 53.36 17.70
CA ASN A 39 -8.17 54.44 18.45
C ASN A 39 -9.15 55.54 18.89
N LEU A 40 -10.39 55.55 18.38
CA LEU A 40 -11.48 56.44 18.81
C LEU A 40 -12.29 55.88 19.99
N LEU A 41 -12.00 54.66 20.47
CA LEU A 41 -12.78 53.95 21.49
C LEU A 41 -11.90 53.50 22.68
N THR A 42 -11.48 54.46 23.49
CA THR A 42 -10.75 54.24 24.75
C THR A 42 -11.66 53.60 25.80
N LEU A 43 -11.75 52.26 25.78
CA LEU A 43 -12.50 51.49 26.77
C LEU A 43 -11.72 51.30 28.09
N PRO A 44 -12.40 51.18 29.25
CA PRO A 44 -11.72 51.00 30.54
C PRO A 44 -10.84 49.74 30.61
N PRO A 45 -9.72 49.79 31.38
CA PRO A 45 -8.79 48.67 31.48
C PRO A 45 -9.47 47.44 32.09
N GLY A 46 -9.57 46.37 31.30
CA GLY A 46 -10.25 45.12 31.64
C GLY A 46 -11.33 44.71 30.64
N VAL A 47 -11.82 45.62 29.79
CA VAL A 47 -12.72 45.28 28.68
C VAL A 47 -11.91 44.90 27.44
N LEU A 48 -12.17 43.72 26.87
CA LEU A 48 -11.60 43.29 25.60
C LEU A 48 -12.10 44.22 24.47
N ASN A 49 -11.19 44.99 23.86
CA ASN A 49 -11.48 45.79 22.66
C ASN A 49 -11.51 44.85 21.43
N PRO A 50 -12.69 44.61 20.80
CA PRO A 50 -12.79 43.62 19.72
C PRO A 50 -12.04 44.02 18.45
N ALA A 51 -11.84 45.33 18.20
CA ALA A 51 -11.05 45.81 17.08
C ALA A 51 -9.55 45.56 17.29
N SER A 52 -9.07 45.63 18.53
CA SER A 52 -7.69 45.23 18.89
C SER A 52 -7.48 43.71 18.75
N GLU A 53 -8.46 42.90 19.15
CA GLU A 53 -8.41 41.45 18.92
C GLU A 53 -8.48 41.09 17.42
N ALA A 54 -9.34 41.75 16.66
CA ALA A 54 -9.42 41.61 15.20
C ALA A 54 -8.11 42.01 14.52
N ARG A 55 -7.49 43.14 14.89
CA ARG A 55 -6.14 43.52 14.43
C ARG A 55 -5.13 42.41 14.74
N ALA A 56 -5.08 41.94 15.98
CA ALA A 56 -4.17 40.86 16.37
C ALA A 56 -4.48 39.53 15.66
N ALA A 57 -5.69 39.30 15.16
CA ALA A 57 -6.01 38.17 14.29
C ALA A 57 -5.51 38.40 12.86
N PHE A 58 -5.72 39.58 12.28
CA PHE A 58 -5.24 39.93 10.93
C PHE A 58 -3.70 39.96 10.85
N GLU A 59 -3.01 40.56 11.83
CA GLU A 59 -1.53 40.54 11.91
C GLU A 59 -0.99 39.10 11.96
N ARG A 60 -1.61 38.22 12.76
CA ARG A 60 -1.25 36.78 12.81
C ARG A 60 -1.62 36.02 11.53
N LEU A 61 -2.47 36.56 10.65
CA LEU A 61 -2.79 35.98 9.35
C LEU A 61 -1.85 36.51 8.26
N ILE A 62 -1.49 37.80 8.27
CA ILE A 62 -0.45 38.38 7.39
C ILE A 62 0.90 37.75 7.69
N ALA A 63 1.31 37.70 8.95
CA ALA A 63 2.55 37.02 9.36
C ALA A 63 2.55 35.51 9.02
N LYS A 64 1.38 34.87 8.81
CA LYS A 64 1.32 33.52 8.24
C LYS A 64 1.46 33.55 6.72
N LEU A 65 0.73 34.41 6.01
CA LEU A 65 0.81 34.57 4.55
C LEU A 65 2.24 34.87 4.10
N ASP A 66 2.92 35.81 4.74
CA ASP A 66 4.32 36.18 4.43
C ASP A 66 5.30 35.02 4.70
N ASN A 67 4.99 34.14 5.68
CA ASN A 67 5.79 32.94 5.95
C ASN A 67 5.41 31.73 5.07
N ILE A 68 4.26 31.72 4.37
CA ILE A 68 3.83 30.56 3.55
C ILE A 68 4.87 30.20 2.49
N GLU A 69 5.52 31.18 1.86
CA GLU A 69 6.58 30.90 0.88
C GLU A 69 7.76 30.20 1.56
N SER A 70 8.24 30.73 2.70
CA SER A 70 9.33 30.12 3.47
C SER A 70 8.99 28.74 4.07
N ASP A 71 7.73 28.52 4.45
CA ASP A 71 7.26 27.24 5.00
C ASP A 71 6.95 26.23 3.90
N PHE A 72 6.54 26.69 2.71
CA PHE A 72 6.47 25.86 1.51
C PHE A 72 7.87 25.47 1.06
N ASP A 73 8.83 26.38 1.04
CA ASP A 73 10.24 26.09 0.77
C ASP A 73 10.82 25.13 1.80
N ARG A 74 10.58 25.34 3.11
CA ARG A 74 10.97 24.38 4.15
C ARG A 74 10.30 23.02 3.97
N LEU A 75 9.05 22.97 3.52
CA LEU A 75 8.33 21.71 3.30
C LEU A 75 8.77 21.00 2.02
N ALA A 76 9.06 21.74 0.96
CA ALA A 76 9.64 21.26 -0.29
C ALA A 76 11.08 20.77 -0.07
N GLN A 77 11.91 21.58 0.60
CA GLN A 77 13.23 21.15 1.08
C GLN A 77 13.12 19.92 1.98
N ARG A 78 12.18 19.85 2.94
CA ARG A 78 12.04 18.66 3.80
C ARG A 78 11.50 17.45 3.04
N ALA A 79 10.74 17.61 1.96
CA ALA A 79 10.32 16.52 1.07
C ALA A 79 11.49 16.03 0.18
N VAL A 80 12.18 16.96 -0.49
CA VAL A 80 13.36 16.70 -1.34
C VAL A 80 14.54 16.17 -0.51
N LEU A 81 14.69 16.61 0.75
CA LEU A 81 15.67 16.08 1.69
C LEU A 81 15.19 14.79 2.38
N SER A 82 13.88 14.49 2.40
CA SER A 82 13.39 13.16 2.77
C SER A 82 13.75 12.14 1.69
N THR A 83 13.64 12.48 0.40
CA THR A 83 14.18 11.65 -0.68
C THR A 83 15.71 11.69 -0.72
N SER A 84 16.36 12.80 -0.37
CA SER A 84 17.82 12.89 -0.31
C SER A 84 18.44 12.15 0.88
N ARG A 85 17.74 11.95 2.00
CA ARG A 85 18.23 11.10 3.12
C ARG A 85 18.52 9.66 2.66
N ILE A 86 17.72 9.14 1.72
CA ILE A 86 17.93 7.83 1.08
C ILE A 86 19.26 7.80 0.28
N TYR A 87 19.73 8.95 -0.21
CA TYR A 87 21.00 9.08 -0.96
C TYR A 87 22.19 9.54 -0.10
N GLN A 88 21.98 10.37 0.93
CA GLN A 88 23.03 10.91 1.79
C GLN A 88 23.42 9.96 2.93
N SER A 89 22.52 9.08 3.39
CA SER A 89 22.92 7.95 4.26
C SER A 89 24.01 7.10 3.61
N ARG A 90 24.00 7.00 2.27
CA ARG A 90 24.98 6.24 1.46
C ARG A 90 26.36 6.89 1.31
N ARG A 91 26.69 7.92 2.11
CA ARG A 91 27.99 8.60 2.10
C ARG A 91 28.64 8.80 3.47
N GLN A 92 28.09 8.24 4.56
CA GLN A 92 28.63 8.52 5.90
C GLN A 92 28.61 7.37 6.91
N SER A 93 28.98 6.17 6.45
CA SER A 93 29.57 5.11 7.28
C SER A 93 30.46 4.21 6.42
N THR A 94 31.58 3.73 6.98
CA THR A 94 32.41 2.69 6.35
C THR A 94 31.84 1.29 6.59
N ASP A 95 31.13 1.08 7.71
CA ASP A 95 30.42 -0.18 7.98
C ASP A 95 29.25 -0.36 7.00
N ASP A 96 28.58 0.73 6.61
CA ASP A 96 27.50 0.69 5.61
C ASP A 96 27.98 0.24 4.22
N GLN A 97 29.28 0.32 3.91
CA GLN A 97 29.82 -0.31 2.70
C GLN A 97 29.98 -1.82 2.87
N SER A 98 30.37 -2.30 4.05
CA SER A 98 30.45 -3.74 4.34
C SER A 98 29.05 -4.37 4.29
N THR A 99 28.09 -3.80 5.01
CA THR A 99 26.70 -4.32 5.04
C THR A 99 26.00 -4.18 3.69
N MET A 100 26.26 -3.14 2.90
CA MET A 100 25.79 -3.09 1.51
C MET A 100 26.46 -4.15 0.62
N HIS A 101 27.74 -4.47 0.82
CA HIS A 101 28.39 -5.54 0.05
C HIS A 101 27.79 -6.91 0.42
N GLU A 102 27.58 -7.14 1.71
CA GLU A 102 26.99 -8.35 2.28
C GLU A 102 25.55 -8.55 1.81
N ILE A 103 24.71 -7.50 1.82
CA ILE A 103 23.35 -7.55 1.26
C ILE A 103 23.35 -7.76 -0.27
N ILE A 104 24.34 -7.19 -0.99
CA ILE A 104 24.50 -7.43 -2.44
C ILE A 104 24.93 -8.88 -2.73
N GLU A 105 25.79 -9.46 -1.89
CA GLU A 105 26.23 -10.84 -2.03
C GLU A 105 25.13 -11.82 -1.63
N GLN A 106 24.42 -11.60 -0.52
CA GLN A 106 23.20 -12.36 -0.18
C GLN A 106 22.14 -12.28 -1.30
N LEU A 107 22.00 -11.14 -1.98
CA LEU A 107 21.11 -11.02 -3.14
C LEU A 107 21.61 -11.81 -4.35
N ARG A 108 22.93 -11.91 -4.55
CA ARG A 108 23.55 -12.77 -5.59
C ARG A 108 23.39 -14.25 -5.26
N GLU A 109 23.69 -14.65 -4.03
CA GLU A 109 23.51 -16.02 -3.52
C GLU A 109 22.05 -16.45 -3.66
N ALA A 110 21.09 -15.60 -3.27
CA ALA A 110 19.66 -15.86 -3.47
C ALA A 110 19.26 -15.94 -4.96
N GLN A 111 19.91 -15.18 -5.86
CA GLN A 111 19.69 -15.30 -7.30
C GLN A 111 20.31 -16.58 -7.88
N VAL A 112 21.49 -16.99 -7.42
CA VAL A 112 22.16 -18.25 -7.81
C VAL A 112 21.37 -19.45 -7.30
N ALA A 113 21.01 -19.51 -6.02
CA ALA A 113 20.20 -20.58 -5.44
C ALA A 113 18.83 -20.70 -6.12
N LYS A 114 18.20 -19.57 -6.49
CA LYS A 114 16.98 -19.58 -7.31
C LYS A 114 17.21 -20.13 -8.72
N MET A 115 18.32 -19.77 -9.37
CA MET A 115 18.68 -20.30 -10.69
C MET A 115 18.98 -21.80 -10.63
N GLU A 116 19.62 -22.27 -9.56
CA GLU A 116 19.85 -23.69 -9.31
C GLU A 116 18.54 -24.45 -9.06
N GLN A 117 17.62 -23.91 -8.27
CA GLN A 117 16.26 -24.46 -8.09
C GLN A 117 15.49 -24.54 -9.41
N GLU A 118 15.56 -23.50 -10.25
CA GLU A 118 14.96 -23.50 -11.59
C GLU A 118 15.60 -24.57 -12.50
N ILE A 119 16.94 -24.75 -12.45
CA ILE A 119 17.64 -25.82 -13.19
C ILE A 119 17.26 -27.21 -12.69
N VAL A 120 17.09 -27.40 -11.37
CA VAL A 120 16.60 -28.66 -10.78
C VAL A 120 15.17 -28.94 -11.24
N PHE A 121 14.27 -27.97 -11.13
CA PHE A 121 12.88 -28.10 -11.58
C PHE A 121 12.76 -28.39 -13.09
N GLN A 122 13.62 -27.76 -13.92
CA GLN A 122 13.68 -28.07 -15.35
C GLN A 122 14.22 -29.47 -15.64
N ARG A 123 15.17 -29.99 -14.83
CA ARG A 123 15.63 -31.39 -14.91
C ARG A 123 14.55 -32.38 -14.47
N GLU A 124 13.85 -32.10 -13.38
CA GLU A 124 12.75 -32.94 -12.88
C GLU A 124 11.58 -32.99 -13.86
N THR A 125 11.14 -31.85 -14.38
CA THR A 125 10.06 -31.79 -15.39
C THR A 125 10.48 -32.43 -16.72
N ALA A 126 11.75 -32.35 -17.12
CA ALA A 126 12.27 -33.11 -18.25
C ALA A 126 12.27 -34.63 -17.98
N ALA A 127 12.71 -35.08 -16.81
CA ALA A 127 12.74 -36.49 -16.43
C ALA A 127 11.33 -37.10 -16.35
N LEU A 128 10.38 -36.39 -15.71
CA LEU A 128 8.96 -36.76 -15.67
C LEU A 128 8.34 -36.82 -17.07
N LYS A 129 8.74 -35.92 -17.98
CA LYS A 129 8.29 -35.96 -19.38
C LYS A 129 8.86 -37.16 -20.13
N THR A 130 10.13 -37.52 -19.94
CA THR A 130 10.69 -38.74 -20.55
C THR A 130 10.04 -40.01 -20.01
N GLU A 131 9.75 -40.09 -18.71
CA GLU A 131 9.07 -41.23 -18.11
C GLU A 131 7.61 -41.32 -18.58
N ALA A 132 6.91 -40.19 -18.75
CA ALA A 132 5.57 -40.16 -19.32
C ALA A 132 5.53 -40.68 -20.77
N GLU A 133 6.53 -40.37 -21.61
CA GLU A 133 6.62 -40.96 -22.96
C GLU A 133 7.02 -42.45 -22.91
N ARG A 134 7.91 -42.86 -21.99
CA ARG A 134 8.26 -44.28 -21.76
C ARG A 134 7.02 -45.11 -21.40
N LEU A 135 6.21 -44.63 -20.46
CA LEU A 135 4.96 -45.28 -20.02
C LEU A 135 3.90 -45.30 -21.14
N LYS A 136 3.79 -44.25 -21.96
CA LYS A 136 2.93 -44.29 -23.17
C LYS A 136 3.39 -45.37 -24.15
N GLN A 137 4.69 -45.50 -24.38
CA GLN A 137 5.25 -46.52 -25.26
C GLN A 137 5.04 -47.94 -24.72
N GLU A 138 5.11 -48.12 -23.40
CA GLU A 138 4.83 -49.39 -22.72
C GLU A 138 3.33 -49.75 -22.75
N VAL A 139 2.43 -48.77 -22.62
CA VAL A 139 0.98 -48.96 -22.82
C VAL A 139 0.67 -49.29 -24.29
N ALA A 140 1.37 -48.68 -25.24
CA ALA A 140 1.22 -48.95 -26.67
C ALA A 140 1.74 -50.34 -27.08
N SER A 141 2.88 -50.78 -26.55
CA SER A 141 3.37 -52.15 -26.79
C SER A 141 2.46 -53.19 -26.13
N THR A 142 1.93 -52.90 -24.94
CA THR A 142 0.96 -53.75 -24.24
C THR A 142 -0.37 -53.86 -25.01
N SER A 143 -0.86 -52.77 -25.60
CA SER A 143 -2.12 -52.80 -26.39
C SER A 143 -1.94 -53.55 -27.71
N ALA A 144 -0.80 -53.37 -28.39
CA ALA A 144 -0.44 -54.18 -29.57
C ALA A 144 -0.27 -55.67 -29.21
N GLY A 145 0.31 -55.98 -28.04
CA GLY A 145 0.40 -57.33 -27.49
C GLY A 145 -0.96 -57.97 -27.27
N LYS A 146 -1.91 -57.23 -26.68
CA LYS A 146 -3.30 -57.68 -26.50
C LYS A 146 -4.01 -57.96 -27.84
N GLN A 147 -3.90 -57.04 -28.81
CA GLN A 147 -4.45 -57.24 -30.16
C GLN A 147 -3.84 -58.45 -30.89
N ARG A 148 -2.55 -58.75 -30.64
CA ARG A 148 -1.91 -59.97 -31.17
C ARG A 148 -2.42 -61.23 -30.49
N LEU A 149 -2.64 -61.19 -29.17
CA LEU A 149 -3.18 -62.32 -28.41
C LEU A 149 -4.62 -62.63 -28.83
N GLU A 150 -5.46 -61.60 -28.97
CA GLU A 150 -6.85 -61.71 -29.46
C GLU A 150 -6.92 -62.34 -30.87
N ARG A 151 -6.03 -61.96 -31.79
CA ARG A 151 -5.92 -62.61 -33.11
C ARG A 151 -5.50 -64.08 -33.00
N LEU A 152 -4.51 -64.39 -32.17
CA LEU A 152 -4.06 -65.77 -31.96
C LEU A 152 -5.15 -66.63 -31.32
N GLU A 153 -5.97 -66.08 -30.42
CA GLU A 153 -7.11 -66.76 -29.81
C GLU A 153 -8.19 -67.08 -30.85
N ILE A 154 -8.52 -66.14 -31.74
CA ILE A 154 -9.42 -66.36 -32.89
C ILE A 154 -8.85 -67.43 -33.85
N GLU A 155 -7.55 -67.40 -34.17
CA GLU A 155 -6.90 -68.42 -34.99
C GLU A 155 -6.91 -69.82 -34.32
N LEU A 156 -6.75 -69.86 -33.00
CA LEU A 156 -6.78 -71.09 -32.19
C LEU A 156 -8.20 -71.69 -32.16
N ASP A 157 -9.25 -70.87 -32.00
CA ASP A 157 -10.63 -71.36 -32.08
C ASP A 157 -11.05 -71.76 -33.49
N VAL A 158 -10.56 -71.08 -34.54
CA VAL A 158 -10.73 -71.53 -35.93
C VAL A 158 -10.03 -72.87 -36.20
N THR A 159 -8.84 -73.11 -35.63
CA THR A 159 -8.15 -74.40 -35.77
C THR A 159 -8.81 -75.51 -34.94
N ARG A 160 -9.31 -75.21 -33.73
CA ARG A 160 -10.17 -76.12 -32.95
C ARG A 160 -11.43 -76.51 -33.72
N ALA A 161 -12.13 -75.54 -34.32
CA ALA A 161 -13.33 -75.80 -35.12
C ALA A 161 -13.04 -76.67 -36.35
N LYS A 162 -11.94 -76.40 -37.06
CA LYS A 162 -11.47 -77.26 -38.17
C LYS A 162 -11.19 -78.68 -37.69
N HIS A 163 -10.40 -78.85 -36.63
CA HIS A 163 -10.06 -80.17 -36.08
C HIS A 163 -11.30 -80.93 -35.57
N ALA A 164 -12.27 -80.24 -34.97
CA ALA A 164 -13.55 -80.85 -34.59
C ALA A 164 -14.36 -81.32 -35.81
N SER A 165 -14.40 -80.53 -36.89
CA SER A 165 -15.03 -80.93 -38.15
C SER A 165 -14.31 -82.12 -38.83
N GLU A 166 -12.99 -82.16 -38.74
CA GLU A 166 -12.16 -83.26 -39.27
C GLU A 166 -12.32 -84.54 -38.45
N LEU A 167 -12.41 -84.44 -37.11
CA LEU A 167 -12.79 -85.58 -36.27
C LEU A 167 -14.18 -86.11 -36.62
N ALA A 168 -15.16 -85.23 -36.89
CA ALA A 168 -16.51 -85.64 -37.27
C ALA A 168 -16.53 -86.34 -38.65
N THR A 169 -15.81 -85.82 -39.66
CA THR A 169 -15.70 -86.52 -40.96
C THR A 169 -14.93 -87.83 -40.82
N ARG A 170 -13.87 -87.88 -40.01
CA ARG A 170 -13.10 -89.10 -39.75
C ARG A 170 -13.92 -90.16 -39.02
N GLN A 171 -14.75 -89.79 -38.04
CA GLN A 171 -15.70 -90.71 -37.40
C GLN A 171 -16.75 -91.25 -38.39
N GLY A 172 -17.27 -90.40 -39.28
CA GLY A 172 -18.16 -90.84 -40.36
C GLY A 172 -17.47 -91.80 -41.35
N LEU A 173 -16.20 -91.55 -41.67
CA LEU A 173 -15.37 -92.44 -42.50
C LEU A 173 -15.01 -93.74 -41.78
N GLU A 174 -14.72 -93.72 -40.48
CA GLU A 174 -14.48 -94.91 -39.65
C GLU A 174 -15.74 -95.78 -39.53
N GLN A 175 -16.93 -95.18 -39.46
CA GLN A 175 -18.18 -95.96 -39.45
C GLN A 175 -18.41 -96.63 -40.80
N ARG A 176 -18.23 -95.89 -41.90
CA ARG A 176 -18.23 -96.47 -43.26
C ARG A 176 -17.13 -97.51 -43.47
N LEU A 177 -15.98 -97.36 -42.82
CA LEU A 177 -14.90 -98.34 -42.83
C LEU A 177 -15.33 -99.61 -42.10
N LYS A 178 -15.96 -99.52 -40.92
CA LYS A 178 -16.49 -100.68 -40.17
C LYS A 178 -17.55 -101.45 -40.97
N ASP A 179 -18.40 -100.76 -41.72
CA ASP A 179 -19.37 -101.41 -42.61
C ASP A 179 -18.73 -102.01 -43.87
N SER A 180 -17.74 -101.33 -44.46
CA SER A 180 -16.90 -101.89 -45.52
C SER A 180 -16.07 -103.08 -45.04
N GLU A 181 -15.61 -103.09 -43.78
CA GLU A 181 -14.90 -104.19 -43.14
C GLU A 181 -15.80 -105.38 -42.82
N ARG A 182 -17.10 -105.18 -42.57
CA ARG A 182 -18.08 -106.27 -42.45
C ARG A 182 -18.23 -106.99 -43.80
N VAL A 183 -18.41 -106.24 -44.88
CA VAL A 183 -18.44 -106.78 -46.26
C VAL A 183 -17.10 -107.42 -46.63
N ARG A 184 -15.99 -106.76 -46.31
CA ARG A 184 -14.65 -107.27 -46.58
C ARG A 184 -14.35 -108.52 -45.77
N LYS A 185 -14.77 -108.66 -44.51
CA LYS A 185 -14.52 -109.88 -43.71
C LYS A 185 -15.20 -111.12 -44.30
N ALA A 186 -16.36 -110.97 -44.93
CA ALA A 186 -16.98 -112.05 -45.70
C ALA A 186 -16.11 -112.47 -46.91
N LEU A 187 -15.58 -111.51 -47.68
CA LEU A 187 -14.69 -111.76 -48.82
C LEU A 187 -13.25 -112.17 -48.41
N GLN A 188 -12.81 -111.80 -47.21
CA GLN A 188 -11.48 -112.11 -46.68
C GLN A 188 -11.40 -113.58 -46.23
N GLN A 189 -12.49 -114.15 -45.70
CA GLN A 189 -12.59 -115.60 -45.46
C GLN A 189 -12.44 -116.45 -46.74
N GLU A 190 -12.76 -115.90 -47.90
CA GLU A 190 -12.58 -116.53 -49.22
C GLU A 190 -11.16 -116.31 -49.77
N ALA A 191 -10.56 -115.15 -49.52
CA ALA A 191 -9.22 -114.79 -50.00
C ALA A 191 -8.04 -115.35 -49.17
N ASP A 192 -8.22 -115.56 -47.86
CA ASP A 192 -7.13 -115.95 -46.95
C ASP A 192 -6.64 -117.40 -47.16
N GLN A 193 -7.38 -118.23 -47.90
CA GLN A 193 -6.94 -119.58 -48.28
C GLN A 193 -5.78 -119.60 -49.29
N LEU A 194 -5.44 -118.47 -49.92
CA LEU A 194 -4.51 -118.41 -51.07
C LEU A 194 -3.23 -117.57 -50.85
N ARG A 195 -2.98 -117.02 -49.64
CA ARG A 195 -1.96 -115.94 -49.48
C ARG A 195 -0.92 -116.09 -48.36
N ALA A 196 -0.87 -117.22 -47.66
CA ALA A 196 0.02 -117.41 -46.50
C ALA A 196 1.54 -117.52 -46.80
N GLY A 197 1.97 -117.44 -48.06
CA GLY A 197 3.35 -117.78 -48.47
C GLY A 197 4.36 -116.65 -48.69
N ALA A 198 3.97 -115.36 -48.62
CA ALA A 198 4.74 -114.29 -49.28
C ALA A 198 5.09 -113.03 -48.44
N GLN A 199 4.83 -112.99 -47.14
CA GLN A 199 4.93 -111.74 -46.33
C GLN A 199 6.22 -111.55 -45.51
N ALA A 200 7.20 -112.46 -45.58
CA ALA A 200 8.35 -112.42 -44.68
C ALA A 200 9.41 -111.32 -44.97
N ASN A 201 9.51 -110.83 -46.20
CA ASN A 201 10.70 -110.09 -46.66
C ASN A 201 10.56 -108.55 -46.69
N ASP A 202 9.34 -108.02 -46.83
CA ASP A 202 9.14 -106.56 -46.88
C ASP A 202 9.01 -105.91 -45.50
N ASN A 203 8.59 -106.67 -44.48
CA ASN A 203 8.54 -106.19 -43.09
C ASN A 203 9.92 -105.75 -42.59
N LEU A 204 10.96 -106.55 -42.84
CA LEU A 204 12.35 -106.25 -42.44
C LEU A 204 12.87 -104.93 -43.02
N LYS A 205 12.55 -104.63 -44.29
CA LYS A 205 12.92 -103.34 -44.91
C LYS A 205 12.20 -102.17 -44.25
N HIS A 206 10.90 -102.33 -43.97
CA HIS A 206 10.09 -101.31 -43.33
C HIS A 206 10.58 -101.00 -41.92
N ASP A 207 10.99 -102.01 -41.14
CA ASP A 207 11.50 -101.80 -39.78
C ASP A 207 12.89 -101.15 -39.76
N ILE A 208 13.78 -101.47 -40.70
CA ILE A 208 15.05 -100.72 -40.89
C ILE A 208 14.78 -99.23 -41.16
N THR A 209 13.82 -98.89 -42.02
CA THR A 209 13.49 -97.47 -42.28
C THR A 209 12.91 -96.74 -41.06
N LYS A 210 12.26 -97.44 -40.12
CA LYS A 210 11.80 -96.85 -38.85
C LYS A 210 12.97 -96.59 -37.90
N ILE A 211 13.91 -97.52 -37.80
CA ILE A 211 15.08 -97.40 -36.90
C ILE A 211 15.87 -96.14 -37.26
N ASN A 212 16.22 -95.96 -38.55
CA ASN A 212 16.95 -94.77 -39.00
C ASN A 212 16.19 -93.46 -38.70
N ALA A 213 14.88 -93.42 -38.90
CA ALA A 213 14.06 -92.23 -38.61
C ALA A 213 13.94 -91.94 -37.11
N LEU A 214 13.94 -92.97 -36.25
CA LEU A 214 13.97 -92.82 -34.79
C LEU A 214 15.35 -92.39 -34.28
N GLU A 215 16.43 -92.80 -34.94
CA GLU A 215 17.79 -92.35 -34.64
C GLU A 215 17.99 -90.87 -35.04
N GLU A 216 17.46 -90.45 -36.20
CA GLU A 216 17.44 -89.05 -36.63
C GLU A 216 16.61 -88.17 -35.67
N GLN A 217 15.41 -88.61 -35.27
CA GLN A 217 14.63 -87.93 -34.23
C GLN A 217 15.36 -87.87 -32.88
N GLN A 218 16.14 -88.89 -32.51
CA GLN A 218 16.96 -88.84 -31.31
C GLN A 218 18.12 -87.84 -31.38
N THR A 219 18.75 -87.63 -32.54
CA THR A 219 19.82 -86.63 -32.67
C THR A 219 19.26 -85.21 -32.67
N GLU A 220 18.13 -84.98 -33.34
CA GLU A 220 17.43 -83.69 -33.28
C GLU A 220 16.92 -83.36 -31.86
N LEU A 221 16.35 -84.35 -31.15
CA LEU A 221 15.92 -84.18 -29.76
C LEU A 221 17.11 -83.81 -28.84
N LYS A 222 18.26 -84.48 -28.99
CA LYS A 222 19.48 -84.15 -28.23
C LYS A 222 19.97 -82.73 -28.54
N ALA A 223 20.05 -82.36 -29.82
CA ALA A 223 20.49 -81.04 -30.25
C ALA A 223 19.54 -79.91 -29.79
N SER A 224 18.22 -80.15 -29.72
CA SER A 224 17.26 -79.19 -29.16
C SER A 224 17.37 -79.07 -27.64
N LEU A 225 17.63 -80.17 -26.93
CA LEU A 225 17.85 -80.18 -25.48
C LEU A 225 19.14 -79.41 -25.10
N GLU A 226 20.23 -79.58 -25.86
CA GLU A 226 21.48 -78.82 -25.66
C GLU A 226 21.29 -77.31 -25.90
N ARG A 227 20.49 -76.93 -26.90
CA ARG A 227 20.10 -75.52 -27.15
C ARG A 227 19.29 -74.95 -25.98
N LEU A 228 18.34 -75.71 -25.43
CA LEU A 228 17.55 -75.28 -24.27
C LEU A 228 18.38 -75.19 -23.00
N GLN A 229 19.33 -76.11 -22.77
CA GLN A 229 20.27 -76.04 -21.65
C GLN A 229 21.19 -74.82 -21.74
N THR A 230 21.75 -74.54 -22.91
CA THR A 230 22.61 -73.35 -23.12
C THR A 230 21.82 -72.04 -23.08
N GLN A 231 20.55 -72.03 -23.47
CA GLN A 231 19.65 -70.89 -23.27
C GLN A 231 19.30 -70.68 -21.79
N ASN A 232 18.95 -71.74 -21.05
CA ASN A 232 18.66 -71.64 -19.62
C ASN A 232 19.88 -71.12 -18.84
N ARG A 233 21.09 -71.62 -19.11
CA ARG A 233 22.31 -71.15 -18.42
C ARG A 233 22.56 -69.65 -18.63
N ARG A 234 22.26 -69.12 -19.82
CA ARG A 234 22.34 -67.67 -20.09
C ARG A 234 21.26 -66.89 -19.33
N LEU A 235 20.03 -67.38 -19.30
CA LEU A 235 18.96 -66.75 -18.52
C LEU A 235 19.24 -66.80 -17.01
N GLU A 236 19.92 -67.83 -16.52
CA GLU A 236 20.40 -67.91 -15.13
C GLU A 236 21.53 -66.91 -14.85
N GLU A 237 22.48 -66.75 -15.78
CA GLU A 237 23.53 -65.72 -15.73
C GLU A 237 22.94 -64.30 -15.75
N ASP A 238 22.04 -64.00 -16.68
CA ASP A 238 21.33 -62.73 -16.81
C ASP A 238 20.50 -62.41 -15.55
N LEU A 239 19.76 -63.40 -15.01
CA LEU A 239 18.95 -63.22 -13.80
C LEU A 239 19.79 -62.93 -12.56
N GLU A 240 21.01 -63.47 -12.47
CA GLU A 240 21.91 -63.21 -11.34
C GLU A 240 22.57 -61.83 -11.44
N LEU A 241 22.92 -61.38 -12.65
CA LEU A 241 23.35 -60.00 -12.90
C LEU A 241 22.25 -59.00 -12.54
N MET A 242 21.01 -59.22 -12.99
CA MET A 242 19.86 -58.35 -12.66
C MET A 242 19.54 -58.33 -11.15
N ARG A 243 19.92 -59.37 -10.39
CA ARG A 243 19.82 -59.36 -8.91
C ARG A 243 20.89 -58.50 -8.27
N GLN A 244 22.14 -58.60 -8.75
CA GLN A 244 23.26 -57.79 -8.26
C GLN A 244 23.01 -56.31 -8.51
N GLU A 245 22.64 -55.92 -9.74
CA GLU A 245 22.27 -54.54 -10.07
C GLU A 245 21.13 -54.01 -9.19
N LYS A 246 20.09 -54.83 -8.97
CA LYS A 246 18.97 -54.48 -8.09
C LYS A 246 19.42 -54.25 -6.65
N ASP A 247 20.29 -55.09 -6.10
CA ASP A 247 20.69 -54.99 -4.69
C ASP A 247 21.74 -53.89 -4.46
N ASP A 248 22.60 -53.59 -5.45
CA ASP A 248 23.42 -52.37 -5.48
C ASP A 248 22.54 -51.11 -5.52
N LEU A 249 21.51 -51.07 -6.37
CA LEU A 249 20.54 -49.97 -6.42
C LEU A 249 19.77 -49.83 -5.09
N ASN A 250 19.37 -50.93 -4.45
CA ASN A 250 18.75 -50.91 -3.12
C ASN A 250 19.70 -50.34 -2.06
N GLN A 251 21.00 -50.62 -2.14
CA GLN A 251 21.97 -50.07 -1.20
C GLN A 251 22.19 -48.56 -1.45
N ILE A 252 22.36 -48.14 -2.70
CA ILE A 252 22.43 -46.71 -3.08
C ILE A 252 21.18 -45.93 -2.62
N ILE A 253 19.99 -46.55 -2.67
CA ILE A 253 18.77 -45.95 -2.14
C ILE A 253 18.85 -45.78 -0.62
N ARG A 254 19.25 -46.81 0.14
CA ARG A 254 19.40 -46.74 1.60
C ARG A 254 20.41 -45.69 2.05
N ASP A 255 21.54 -45.59 1.36
CA ASP A 255 22.61 -44.65 1.70
C ASP A 255 22.18 -43.21 1.42
N LYS A 256 21.46 -42.95 0.32
CA LYS A 256 20.80 -41.66 0.06
C LYS A 256 19.72 -41.35 1.10
N ASP A 257 18.91 -42.33 1.47
CA ASP A 257 17.88 -42.21 2.50
C ASP A 257 18.47 -41.84 3.87
N ALA A 258 19.66 -42.36 4.20
CA ALA A 258 20.39 -42.02 5.42
C ALA A 258 20.93 -40.58 5.39
N ILE A 259 21.60 -40.20 4.29
CA ILE A 259 22.12 -38.84 4.08
C ILE A 259 20.99 -37.80 4.12
N LEU A 260 19.85 -38.06 3.47
CA LEU A 260 18.70 -37.17 3.49
C LEU A 260 18.10 -37.03 4.90
N LYS A 261 18.05 -38.10 5.70
CA LYS A 261 17.59 -38.03 7.10
C LYS A 261 18.57 -37.22 7.98
N GLU A 262 19.87 -37.31 7.75
CA GLU A 262 20.87 -36.50 8.44
C GLU A 262 20.80 -35.01 8.04
N GLN A 263 20.62 -34.71 6.75
CA GLN A 263 20.41 -33.36 6.25
C GLN A 263 19.11 -32.73 6.79
N VAL A 264 18.01 -33.48 6.84
CA VAL A 264 16.76 -33.01 7.47
C VAL A 264 16.95 -32.79 8.97
N SER A 265 17.57 -33.72 9.70
CA SER A 265 17.81 -33.59 11.15
C SER A 265 18.69 -32.38 11.51
N THR A 266 19.72 -32.10 10.72
CA THR A 266 20.59 -30.93 10.89
C THR A 266 19.90 -29.62 10.50
N ALA A 267 19.14 -29.60 9.41
CA ALA A 267 18.32 -28.45 9.02
C ALA A 267 17.23 -28.12 10.05
N GLU A 268 16.49 -29.13 10.54
CA GLU A 268 15.52 -28.95 11.63
C GLU A 268 16.17 -28.43 12.91
N ARG A 269 17.39 -28.90 13.24
CA ARG A 269 18.12 -28.41 14.42
C ARG A 269 18.46 -26.93 14.26
N SER A 270 19.05 -26.55 13.12
CA SER A 270 19.33 -25.15 12.80
C SER A 270 18.06 -24.29 12.88
N LEU A 271 16.94 -24.75 12.33
CA LEU A 271 15.65 -24.03 12.41
C LEU A 271 15.15 -23.88 13.86
N ARG A 272 15.28 -24.91 14.70
CA ARG A 272 14.93 -24.82 16.13
C ARG A 272 15.80 -23.82 16.88
N ASP A 273 17.11 -23.80 16.58
CA ASP A 273 18.07 -22.90 17.22
C ASP A 273 17.77 -21.42 16.80
N HIS A 274 17.51 -21.16 15.51
CA HIS A 274 17.08 -19.83 15.02
C HIS A 274 15.73 -19.38 15.60
N ILE A 275 14.75 -20.28 15.74
CA ILE A 275 13.46 -19.96 16.38
C ILE A 275 13.70 -19.49 17.81
N ALA A 276 14.50 -20.23 18.59
CA ALA A 276 14.81 -19.87 19.97
C ALA A 276 15.54 -18.52 20.11
N GLU A 277 16.43 -18.19 19.16
CA GLU A 277 17.07 -16.87 19.07
C GLU A 277 16.03 -15.75 18.79
N THR A 278 15.17 -15.92 17.78
CA THR A 278 14.14 -14.92 17.45
C THR A 278 13.06 -14.74 18.53
N ASP A 279 12.69 -15.80 19.25
CA ASP A 279 11.80 -15.71 20.41
C ASP A 279 12.50 -15.01 21.62
N GLY A 280 13.82 -15.17 21.75
CA GLY A 280 14.64 -14.45 22.72
C GLY A 280 14.70 -12.95 22.46
N ASP A 281 15.08 -12.55 21.24
CA ASP A 281 15.07 -11.14 20.79
C ASP A 281 13.67 -10.52 20.94
N ARG A 282 12.63 -11.27 20.57
CA ARG A 282 11.25 -10.85 20.75
C ARG A 282 10.92 -10.59 22.22
N ALA A 283 11.30 -11.48 23.14
CA ALA A 283 11.06 -11.30 24.56
C ALA A 283 11.76 -10.05 25.13
N VAL A 284 13.00 -9.78 24.68
CA VAL A 284 13.74 -8.55 25.04
C VAL A 284 13.03 -7.30 24.52
N LEU A 285 12.55 -7.31 23.27
CA LEU A 285 11.79 -6.19 22.69
C LEU A 285 10.42 -5.99 23.37
N GLU A 286 9.71 -7.06 23.71
CA GLU A 286 8.44 -6.98 24.46
C GLU A 286 8.67 -6.43 25.88
N GLN A 287 9.77 -6.79 26.55
CA GLN A 287 10.18 -6.18 27.83
C GLN A 287 10.49 -4.68 27.67
N GLN A 288 11.31 -4.27 26.70
CA GLN A 288 11.63 -2.85 26.46
C GLN A 288 10.37 -2.02 26.16
N VAL A 289 9.42 -2.57 25.40
CA VAL A 289 8.12 -1.91 25.14
C VAL A 289 7.28 -1.79 26.41
N ALA A 290 7.29 -2.79 27.31
CA ALA A 290 6.61 -2.71 28.60
C ALA A 290 7.25 -1.65 29.53
N GLU A 291 8.58 -1.61 29.61
CA GLU A 291 9.33 -0.62 30.39
C GLU A 291 9.08 0.82 29.89
N LEU A 292 9.13 1.04 28.57
CA LEU A 292 8.84 2.34 27.96
C LEU A 292 7.38 2.79 28.18
N ARG A 293 6.41 1.86 28.16
CA ARG A 293 5.02 2.15 28.52
C ARG A 293 4.89 2.56 29.98
N HIS A 294 5.46 1.81 30.92
CA HIS A 294 5.46 2.18 32.33
C HIS A 294 6.15 3.52 32.59
N ALA A 295 7.26 3.82 31.90
CA ALA A 295 7.92 5.12 32.00
C ALA A 295 7.04 6.27 31.48
N LEU A 296 6.32 6.07 30.37
CA LEU A 296 5.38 7.03 29.80
C LEU A 296 4.16 7.25 30.71
N ASP A 297 3.56 6.18 31.25
CA ASP A 297 2.40 6.26 32.14
C ASP A 297 2.76 6.92 33.48
N ASN A 298 3.93 6.61 34.03
CA ASN A 298 4.47 7.30 35.22
C ASN A 298 4.67 8.80 34.93
N ARG A 299 5.25 9.16 33.77
CA ARG A 299 5.39 10.57 33.37
C ARG A 299 4.02 11.24 33.29
N ASN A 300 3.08 10.66 32.54
CA ASN A 300 1.73 11.17 32.35
C ASN A 300 1.02 11.39 33.71
N SER A 301 1.14 10.43 34.64
CA SER A 301 0.62 10.55 36.00
C SER A 301 1.21 11.76 36.75
N THR A 302 2.53 11.95 36.72
CA THR A 302 3.15 13.13 37.36
C THR A 302 2.80 14.46 36.68
N GLU A 303 2.52 14.44 35.37
CA GLU A 303 2.14 15.63 34.60
C GLU A 303 0.68 16.01 34.89
N ILE A 304 -0.22 15.02 35.00
CA ILE A 304 -1.60 15.18 35.49
C ILE A 304 -1.63 15.72 36.93
N GLN A 305 -0.82 15.18 37.84
CA GLN A 305 -0.75 15.66 39.24
C GLN A 305 -0.29 17.13 39.33
N LYS A 306 0.68 17.54 38.49
CA LYS A 306 1.11 18.96 38.40
C LYS A 306 -0.01 19.86 37.89
N LEU A 307 -0.73 19.42 36.85
CA LEU A 307 -1.87 20.17 36.31
C LEU A 307 -3.02 20.27 37.32
N GLN A 308 -3.32 19.22 38.07
CA GLN A 308 -4.30 19.25 39.17
C GLN A 308 -3.92 20.27 40.25
N LEU A 309 -2.66 20.25 40.72
CA LEU A 309 -2.15 21.24 41.69
C LEU A 309 -2.18 22.67 41.14
N GLN A 310 -1.97 22.86 39.84
CA GLN A 310 -2.07 24.18 39.19
C GLN A 310 -3.53 24.65 39.09
N VAL A 311 -4.47 23.76 38.79
CA VAL A 311 -5.91 24.06 38.75
C VAL A 311 -6.40 24.49 40.14
N SER A 312 -6.09 23.72 41.19
CA SER A 312 -6.54 24.08 42.56
C SER A 312 -6.00 25.44 43.03
N ARG A 313 -4.76 25.81 42.66
CA ARG A 313 -4.23 27.17 42.93
C ARG A 313 -4.99 28.25 42.18
N LEU A 314 -5.34 28.03 40.91
CA LEU A 314 -6.14 28.97 40.12
C LEU A 314 -7.58 29.07 40.67
N GLU A 315 -8.12 28.01 41.26
CA GLU A 315 -9.41 28.04 41.96
C GLU A 315 -9.34 28.82 43.28
N GLU A 316 -8.26 28.68 44.06
CA GLU A 316 -7.98 29.49 45.26
C GLU A 316 -7.81 30.98 44.90
N ASP A 317 -6.99 31.30 43.90
CA ASP A 317 -6.77 32.68 43.43
C ASP A 317 -8.08 33.30 42.91
N LYS A 318 -8.89 32.52 42.15
CA LYS A 318 -10.21 32.93 41.70
C LYS A 318 -11.13 33.27 42.89
N GLN A 319 -11.21 32.41 43.91
CA GLN A 319 -12.02 32.67 45.10
C GLN A 319 -11.56 33.94 45.84
N GLN A 320 -10.25 34.18 45.95
CA GLN A 320 -9.74 35.43 46.53
C GLN A 320 -10.15 36.66 45.72
N VAL A 321 -10.16 36.58 44.39
CA VAL A 321 -10.61 37.68 43.51
C VAL A 321 -12.12 37.90 43.64
N GLU A 322 -12.94 36.85 43.69
CA GLU A 322 -14.39 36.95 43.91
C GLU A 322 -14.71 37.59 45.27
N VAL A 323 -13.97 37.25 46.34
CA VAL A 323 -14.11 37.88 47.66
C VAL A 323 -13.69 39.37 47.63
N LYS A 324 -12.56 39.71 46.99
CA LYS A 324 -12.12 41.11 46.84
C LYS A 324 -13.14 41.94 46.05
N LEU A 325 -13.68 41.39 44.96
CA LEU A 325 -14.72 42.04 44.15
C LEU A 325 -16.02 42.24 44.95
N ARG A 326 -16.44 41.24 45.74
CA ARG A 326 -17.61 41.35 46.63
C ARG A 326 -17.43 42.47 47.66
N ILE A 327 -16.27 42.57 48.31
CA ILE A 327 -15.97 43.65 49.27
C ILE A 327 -15.99 45.01 48.57
N SER A 328 -15.36 45.13 47.40
CA SER A 328 -15.34 46.37 46.60
C SER A 328 -16.76 46.83 46.20
N ASN A 329 -17.60 45.89 45.75
CA ASN A 329 -19.00 46.15 45.42
C ASN A 329 -19.81 46.58 46.65
N GLU A 330 -19.56 45.99 47.82
CA GLU A 330 -20.21 46.39 49.08
C GLU A 330 -19.78 47.80 49.52
N THR A 331 -18.51 48.17 49.39
CA THR A 331 -18.04 49.54 49.65
C THR A 331 -18.59 50.54 48.64
N THR A 332 -18.70 50.16 47.37
CA THR A 332 -19.28 51.01 46.31
C THR A 332 -20.78 51.24 46.54
N ALA A 333 -21.52 50.22 46.95
CA ALA A 333 -22.93 50.35 47.32
C ALA A 333 -23.14 51.26 48.54
N LYS A 334 -22.28 51.16 49.57
CA LYS A 334 -22.31 52.06 50.74
C LYS A 334 -22.00 53.51 50.36
N LEU A 335 -21.03 53.73 49.47
CA LEU A 335 -20.71 55.06 48.96
C LEU A 335 -21.87 55.66 48.15
N ALA A 336 -22.50 54.87 47.27
CA ALA A 336 -23.67 55.30 46.50
C ALA A 336 -24.85 55.68 47.40
N GLY A 337 -25.09 54.92 48.48
CA GLY A 337 -26.07 55.28 49.52
C GLY A 337 -25.75 56.61 50.19
N ALA A 338 -24.53 56.79 50.69
CA ALA A 338 -24.11 58.03 51.35
C ALA A 338 -24.19 59.27 50.41
N VAL A 339 -23.91 59.11 49.11
CA VAL A 339 -24.09 60.17 48.10
C VAL A 339 -25.57 60.49 47.88
N HIS A 340 -26.46 59.49 47.92
CA HIS A 340 -27.91 59.70 47.82
C HIS A 340 -28.47 60.42 49.07
N ASP A 341 -28.02 60.03 50.27
CA ASP A 341 -28.37 60.69 51.53
C ASP A 341 -27.88 62.15 51.57
N LEU A 342 -26.67 62.41 51.05
CA LEU A 342 -26.15 63.76 50.91
C LEU A 342 -26.95 64.60 49.90
N TYR A 343 -27.30 64.03 48.74
CA TYR A 343 -28.06 64.71 47.69
C TYR A 343 -29.50 65.04 48.14
N THR A 344 -30.16 64.11 48.84
CA THR A 344 -31.50 64.34 49.41
C THR A 344 -31.46 65.39 50.53
N SER A 345 -30.45 65.34 51.40
CA SER A 345 -30.19 66.36 52.43
C SER A 345 -29.95 67.76 51.81
N GLN A 346 -29.11 67.85 50.77
CA GLN A 346 -28.86 69.11 50.05
C GLN A 346 -30.13 69.64 49.38
N THR A 347 -30.95 68.77 48.79
CA THR A 347 -32.25 69.13 48.19
C THR A 347 -33.24 69.64 49.25
N GLN A 348 -33.27 69.02 50.44
CA GLN A 348 -34.07 69.50 51.57
C GLN A 348 -33.58 70.86 52.05
N ALA A 349 -32.27 71.05 52.25
CA ALA A 349 -31.67 72.31 52.66
C ALA A 349 -31.96 73.44 51.66
N LEU A 350 -31.91 73.16 50.35
CA LEU A 350 -32.30 74.11 49.29
C LEU A 350 -33.80 74.48 49.38
N SER A 351 -34.70 73.53 49.64
CA SER A 351 -36.13 73.82 49.76
C SER A 351 -36.47 74.65 51.03
N VAL A 352 -35.77 74.40 52.14
CA VAL A 352 -35.84 75.23 53.36
C VAL A 352 -35.30 76.64 53.07
N SER A 353 -34.16 76.75 52.40
CA SER A 353 -33.54 78.05 52.04
C SER A 353 -34.43 78.87 51.10
N GLN A 354 -35.04 78.25 50.10
CA GLN A 354 -36.03 78.90 49.23
C GLN A 354 -37.29 79.32 49.99
N SER A 355 -37.71 78.57 51.02
CA SER A 355 -38.85 78.91 51.86
C SER A 355 -38.53 80.11 52.77
N LEU A 356 -37.33 80.16 53.34
CA LEU A 356 -36.82 81.31 54.10
C LEU A 356 -36.65 82.56 53.22
N LEU A 357 -36.19 82.42 51.98
CA LEU A 357 -36.11 83.54 51.02
C LEU A 357 -37.48 84.05 50.55
N LYS A 358 -38.51 83.18 50.51
CA LYS A 358 -39.91 83.60 50.31
C LYS A 358 -40.43 84.36 51.53
N ALA A 359 -40.10 83.91 52.75
CA ALA A 359 -40.46 84.58 53.99
C ALA A 359 -39.76 85.94 54.18
N SER A 360 -38.46 86.05 53.84
CA SER A 360 -37.74 87.33 53.95
C SER A 360 -38.25 88.37 52.94
N ARG A 361 -38.62 87.96 51.73
CA ARG A 361 -39.29 88.84 50.75
C ARG A 361 -40.66 89.34 51.23
N ALA A 362 -41.39 88.57 52.04
CA ALA A 362 -42.63 89.05 52.67
C ALA A 362 -42.37 90.10 53.77
N ASN A 363 -41.16 90.16 54.30
CA ASN A 363 -40.77 91.06 55.40
C ASN A 363 -40.00 92.31 54.93
N ALA A 364 -39.94 92.57 53.61
CA ALA A 364 -39.05 93.57 53.00
C ALA A 364 -39.75 94.87 52.53
N ASN A 365 -41.01 95.10 52.89
CA ASN A 365 -41.72 96.37 52.64
C ASN A 365 -41.56 97.32 53.85
N GLY A 366 -40.32 97.68 54.20
CA GLY A 366 -39.99 98.23 55.53
C GLY A 366 -38.83 99.24 55.61
N ILE A 367 -38.85 100.27 54.76
CA ILE A 367 -38.32 101.64 55.04
C ILE A 367 -36.77 101.83 55.20
N ASP A 368 -36.23 102.68 54.32
CA ASP A 368 -35.05 103.58 54.37
C ASP A 368 -33.62 103.10 54.73
N GLY A 369 -32.61 103.56 53.95
CA GLY A 369 -31.18 103.52 54.32
C GLY A 369 -30.15 103.50 53.17
N ASN A 370 -29.70 104.68 52.72
CA ASN A 370 -28.53 104.92 51.82
C ASN A 370 -27.58 105.92 52.56
N PRO A 371 -26.29 106.24 52.21
CA PRO A 371 -25.48 105.88 51.02
C PRO A 371 -23.95 105.59 51.21
N GLY A 372 -23.27 105.14 50.13
CA GLY A 372 -21.79 105.24 49.90
C GLY A 372 -20.88 104.24 50.67
N GLN A 373 -19.60 104.00 50.33
CA GLN A 373 -18.73 104.29 49.15
C GLN A 373 -17.53 103.26 49.15
N PRO A 374 -16.64 103.19 48.12
CA PRO A 374 -15.61 102.13 47.95
C PRO A 374 -14.21 102.52 48.55
N PRO A 375 -13.15 101.67 48.56
CA PRO A 375 -12.27 101.46 47.37
C PRO A 375 -11.46 100.12 47.27
N GLU A 376 -10.57 100.06 46.27
CA GLU A 376 -9.22 99.42 46.21
C GLU A 376 -8.97 97.92 45.84
N THR A 377 -8.04 97.78 44.89
CA THR A 377 -7.31 96.59 44.39
C THR A 377 -5.85 96.61 44.91
N PRO A 378 -5.10 95.49 45.04
CA PRO A 378 -4.24 95.05 43.90
C PRO A 378 -3.82 93.54 43.84
N LEU A 379 -3.20 93.17 42.71
CA LEU A 379 -2.33 91.98 42.47
C LEU A 379 -0.83 92.40 42.60
N PRO A 380 0.24 91.59 42.37
CA PRO A 380 0.40 90.16 42.03
C PRO A 380 1.33 89.47 43.11
N PRO A 381 2.45 88.71 42.89
CA PRO A 381 2.96 87.90 41.77
C PRO A 381 3.28 86.39 42.05
N PRO A 382 4.54 85.81 42.13
CA PRO A 382 4.85 84.70 41.20
C PRO A 382 5.73 83.50 41.68
N LEU A 383 6.01 82.58 40.72
CA LEU A 383 7.09 81.58 40.60
C LEU A 383 7.00 80.25 41.39
N ALA A 384 7.57 79.11 40.94
CA ALA A 384 7.62 78.42 39.62
C ALA A 384 8.56 77.19 39.69
N ILE A 385 8.14 76.00 39.23
CA ILE A 385 9.00 74.84 38.86
C ILE A 385 8.35 74.06 37.69
N GLU A 386 9.18 73.49 36.81
CA GLU A 386 8.87 72.72 35.58
C GLU A 386 9.68 71.39 35.61
N LEU A 387 9.43 70.27 34.91
CA LEU A 387 8.47 69.77 33.89
C LEU A 387 8.60 68.19 33.97
N PRO A 388 8.23 67.30 33.00
CA PRO A 388 7.26 67.33 31.89
C PRO A 388 6.34 66.07 31.74
N ALA A 389 5.15 66.26 31.15
CA ALA A 389 4.33 65.28 30.37
C ALA A 389 3.90 63.92 31.02
N PRO A 390 3.04 63.12 30.37
CA PRO A 390 1.84 63.42 29.55
C PRO A 390 0.54 62.83 30.19
N LEU A 391 -0.65 63.14 29.64
CA LEU A 391 -1.85 62.30 29.84
C LEU A 391 -2.79 62.34 28.62
N PRO A 392 -3.38 61.19 28.21
CA PRO A 392 -4.61 61.09 27.45
C PRO A 392 -5.80 60.74 28.37
N ASP A 393 -6.99 61.30 28.14
CA ASP A 393 -8.25 60.69 28.60
C ASP A 393 -9.48 61.20 27.82
N PHE A 394 -10.64 60.59 28.06
CA PHE A 394 -11.95 60.96 27.51
C PHE A 394 -12.47 62.27 28.15
N ASP A 395 -12.66 63.33 27.36
CA ASP A 395 -13.22 64.61 27.86
C ASP A 395 -14.76 64.59 27.89
N PRO A 396 -15.40 64.68 29.08
CA PRO A 396 -16.86 64.73 29.19
C PRO A 396 -17.47 66.11 28.84
N ASP A 397 -16.68 67.19 28.77
CA ASP A 397 -17.20 68.55 28.57
C ASP A 397 -17.46 68.88 27.08
N HIS A 398 -16.92 68.10 26.13
CA HIS A 398 -17.08 68.31 24.68
C HIS A 398 -17.66 67.10 23.91
N PRO A 399 -18.82 66.53 24.31
CA PRO A 399 -19.37 65.32 23.71
C PRO A 399 -19.69 65.44 22.21
N GLN A 400 -19.91 66.65 21.70
CA GLN A 400 -20.14 66.93 20.28
C GLN A 400 -19.01 66.41 19.38
N ALA A 401 -17.73 66.50 19.77
CA ALA A 401 -16.62 66.02 18.92
C ALA A 401 -16.68 64.50 18.70
N THR A 402 -17.01 63.75 19.76
CA THR A 402 -17.18 62.29 19.71
C THR A 402 -18.44 61.89 18.92
N ILE A 403 -19.53 62.65 19.04
CA ILE A 403 -20.74 62.48 18.23
C ILE A 403 -20.44 62.79 16.75
N ASP A 404 -19.63 63.80 16.46
CA ASP A 404 -19.20 64.15 15.10
C ASP A 404 -18.26 63.09 14.49
N ALA A 405 -17.50 62.35 15.30
CA ALA A 405 -16.71 61.21 14.84
C ALA A 405 -17.60 59.98 14.56
N LEU A 406 -18.47 59.62 15.50
CA LEU A 406 -19.36 58.45 15.39
C LEU A 406 -20.41 58.60 14.29
N SER A 407 -20.92 59.81 14.05
CA SER A 407 -21.89 60.08 12.96
C SER A 407 -21.29 60.06 11.55
N LYS A 408 -19.95 60.08 11.42
CA LYS A 408 -19.25 59.90 10.14
C LYS A 408 -18.93 58.43 9.83
N PHE A 409 -19.18 57.50 10.76
CA PHE A 409 -18.96 56.07 10.58
C PHE A 409 -20.22 55.39 10.04
N ASP A 410 -20.22 54.94 8.78
CA ASP A 410 -21.36 54.19 8.22
C ASP A 410 -21.26 52.69 8.57
N PRO A 411 -22.14 52.15 9.45
CA PRO A 411 -22.12 50.74 9.81
C PRO A 411 -22.49 49.81 8.64
N LYS A 412 -23.18 50.30 7.61
CA LYS A 412 -23.56 49.47 6.45
C LYS A 412 -22.36 49.17 5.54
N LEU A 413 -21.46 50.15 5.39
CA LEU A 413 -20.21 49.96 4.65
C LEU A 413 -19.33 48.91 5.35
N LEU A 414 -19.27 48.94 6.68
CA LEU A 414 -18.60 47.89 7.47
C LEU A 414 -19.23 46.52 7.25
N GLU A 415 -20.57 46.41 7.28
CA GLU A 415 -21.29 45.16 7.04
C GLU A 415 -21.01 44.60 5.63
N GLU A 416 -21.03 45.44 4.59
CA GLU A 416 -20.71 45.03 3.22
C GLU A 416 -19.26 44.55 3.08
N VAL A 417 -18.29 45.26 3.66
CA VAL A 417 -16.87 44.89 3.64
C VAL A 417 -16.64 43.57 4.37
N VAL A 418 -17.22 43.38 5.57
CA VAL A 418 -17.13 42.12 6.33
C VAL A 418 -17.79 40.97 5.57
N ALA A 419 -18.93 41.19 4.92
CA ALA A 419 -19.59 40.19 4.07
C ALA A 419 -18.73 39.82 2.84
N LYS A 420 -18.07 40.80 2.21
CA LYS A 420 -17.15 40.62 1.08
C LYS A 420 -15.93 39.78 1.47
N VAL A 421 -15.26 40.14 2.57
CA VAL A 421 -14.11 39.40 3.12
C VAL A 421 -14.54 37.97 3.50
N GLY A 422 -15.68 37.81 4.20
CA GLY A 422 -16.23 36.50 4.56
C GLY A 422 -16.70 35.65 3.37
N SER A 423 -16.96 36.24 2.21
CA SER A 423 -17.23 35.55 0.95
C SER A 423 -15.93 35.09 0.27
N ASN A 424 -14.95 36.00 0.14
CA ASN A 424 -13.64 35.71 -0.44
C ASN A 424 -12.90 34.63 0.37
N ALA A 425 -12.89 34.70 1.70
CA ALA A 425 -12.28 33.68 2.56
C ALA A 425 -12.87 32.27 2.33
N ARG A 426 -14.20 32.17 2.10
CA ARG A 426 -14.86 30.90 1.76
C ARG A 426 -14.46 30.38 0.37
N LYS A 427 -14.23 31.25 -0.61
CA LYS A 427 -13.66 30.87 -1.92
C LYS A 427 -12.22 30.36 -1.78
N TYR A 428 -11.35 31.09 -1.09
CA TYR A 428 -9.95 30.66 -0.88
C TYR A 428 -9.86 29.34 -0.10
N LEU A 429 -10.73 29.11 0.89
CA LEU A 429 -10.77 27.82 1.60
C LEU A 429 -11.21 26.65 0.70
N LYS A 430 -12.16 26.89 -0.21
CA LYS A 430 -12.57 25.88 -1.22
C LYS A 430 -11.42 25.58 -2.18
N LEU A 431 -10.77 26.60 -2.72
CA LEU A 431 -9.60 26.48 -3.61
C LEU A 431 -8.44 25.76 -2.91
N SER A 432 -8.10 26.15 -1.68
CA SER A 432 -7.04 25.51 -0.88
C SER A 432 -7.33 24.03 -0.62
N LYS A 433 -8.58 23.68 -0.27
CA LYS A 433 -9.01 22.28 -0.17
C LYS A 433 -8.82 21.56 -1.51
N GLU A 434 -9.23 22.17 -2.62
CA GLU A 434 -9.15 21.56 -3.94
C GLU A 434 -7.70 21.36 -4.40
N TYR A 435 -6.81 22.34 -4.21
CA TYR A 435 -5.37 22.19 -4.44
C TYR A 435 -4.77 21.07 -3.57
N ARG A 436 -5.18 20.95 -2.30
CA ARG A 436 -4.75 19.87 -1.40
C ARG A 436 -5.31 18.50 -1.81
N ASP A 437 -6.49 18.44 -2.39
CA ASP A 437 -7.09 17.20 -2.87
C ASP A 437 -6.49 16.79 -4.24
N ARG A 438 -6.14 17.77 -5.10
CA ARG A 438 -5.31 17.58 -6.31
C ARG A 438 -3.88 17.10 -5.98
N SER A 439 -3.26 17.60 -4.90
CA SER A 439 -1.89 17.26 -4.51
C SER A 439 -1.74 15.89 -3.82
N LYS A 440 -2.84 15.29 -3.33
CA LYS A 440 -2.90 13.86 -2.89
C LYS A 440 -2.81 12.86 -4.06
N SER A 441 -2.11 13.20 -5.14
CA SER A 441 -2.02 12.41 -6.37
C SER A 441 -1.39 11.03 -6.09
N LYS A 442 -2.23 10.03 -5.85
CA LYS A 442 -1.84 8.60 -5.92
C LYS A 442 -1.52 8.26 -7.37
N ILE A 443 -0.62 7.31 -7.59
CA ILE A 443 -0.34 6.79 -8.93
C ILE A 443 -1.56 5.96 -9.38
N THR A 444 -2.18 6.37 -10.49
CA THR A 444 -3.27 5.64 -11.15
C THR A 444 -2.69 4.43 -11.88
N PHE A 445 -3.40 3.29 -11.86
CA PHE A 445 -2.97 2.03 -12.48
C PHE A 445 -4.10 1.31 -13.27
N ARG A 446 -5.29 1.93 -13.36
CA ARG A 446 -6.47 1.48 -14.11
C ARG A 446 -7.27 2.71 -14.56
N ASN A 447 -8.02 2.58 -15.66
CA ASN A 447 -8.99 3.57 -16.14
C ASN A 447 -8.43 5.01 -16.24
N PHE A 448 -7.26 5.16 -16.86
CA PHE A 448 -6.59 6.45 -17.00
C PHE A 448 -7.46 7.53 -17.64
N ALA A 449 -7.42 8.72 -17.06
CA ALA A 449 -8.08 9.93 -17.53
C ALA A 449 -7.09 11.12 -17.63
N ARG A 450 -7.52 12.18 -18.32
CA ARG A 450 -6.79 13.45 -18.37
C ARG A 450 -6.67 14.04 -16.95
N GLY A 451 -5.44 14.30 -16.52
CA GLY A 451 -5.12 14.81 -15.18
C GLY A 451 -4.57 13.76 -14.21
N ASP A 452 -4.63 12.47 -14.52
CA ASP A 452 -4.10 11.40 -13.67
C ASP A 452 -2.57 11.41 -13.58
N LEU A 453 -2.03 10.99 -12.44
CA LEU A 453 -0.60 10.76 -12.25
C LEU A 453 -0.27 9.30 -12.56
N ALA A 454 0.60 9.04 -13.54
CA ALA A 454 0.96 7.71 -13.99
C ALA A 454 2.47 7.45 -13.92
N LEU A 455 2.84 6.22 -13.57
CA LEU A 455 4.20 5.69 -13.66
C LEU A 455 4.41 5.13 -15.06
N PHE A 456 5.49 5.52 -15.74
CA PHE A 456 5.89 4.97 -17.05
C PHE A 456 7.22 4.24 -16.93
N LEU A 457 7.34 3.13 -17.68
CA LEU A 457 8.48 2.22 -17.69
C LEU A 457 8.88 1.88 -19.14
N PRO A 458 10.17 1.64 -19.44
CA PRO A 458 10.60 1.18 -20.76
C PRO A 458 10.16 -0.26 -21.02
N THR A 459 9.67 -0.55 -22.22
CA THR A 459 9.25 -1.92 -22.59
C THR A 459 10.45 -2.80 -22.94
N ARG A 460 10.44 -4.06 -22.46
CA ARG A 460 11.61 -4.96 -22.53
C ARG A 460 11.90 -5.52 -23.93
N ASN A 461 10.87 -5.71 -24.77
CA ASN A 461 10.94 -6.58 -25.96
C ASN A 461 10.52 -5.85 -27.26
N SER A 462 11.13 -4.70 -27.60
CA SER A 462 10.89 -4.08 -28.91
C SER A 462 12.06 -3.23 -29.42
N ILE A 463 12.16 -3.12 -30.75
CA ILE A 463 13.25 -2.41 -31.45
C ILE A 463 13.27 -0.91 -31.11
N ALA A 464 12.10 -0.30 -30.95
CA ALA A 464 11.96 1.13 -30.66
C ALA A 464 11.97 1.49 -29.16
N LYS A 465 11.95 0.50 -28.25
CA LYS A 465 11.87 0.67 -26.77
C LYS A 465 10.90 1.79 -26.31
N PRO A 466 9.63 1.83 -26.80
CA PRO A 466 8.68 2.81 -26.32
C PRO A 466 8.38 2.57 -24.84
N TRP A 467 8.01 3.66 -24.18
CA TRP A 467 7.64 3.66 -22.78
C TRP A 467 6.14 3.39 -22.63
N ALA A 468 5.76 2.58 -21.64
CA ALA A 468 4.38 2.22 -21.36
C ALA A 468 4.00 2.63 -19.93
N ALA A 469 2.74 3.04 -19.74
CA ALA A 469 2.22 3.29 -18.40
C ALA A 469 2.04 1.95 -17.66
N PHE A 470 2.45 1.90 -16.39
CA PHE A 470 2.19 0.76 -15.52
C PHE A 470 0.68 0.63 -15.28
N ASN A 471 0.08 -0.44 -15.82
CA ASN A 471 -1.35 -0.69 -15.74
C ASN A 471 -1.64 -2.10 -15.21
N VAL A 472 -2.91 -2.37 -14.89
CA VAL A 472 -3.39 -3.71 -14.55
C VAL A 472 -4.57 -4.07 -15.46
N ALA A 473 -4.35 -5.04 -16.36
CA ALA A 473 -5.19 -5.46 -17.48
C ALA A 473 -5.18 -4.53 -18.72
N PHE A 474 -5.94 -4.87 -19.75
CA PHE A 474 -6.04 -4.14 -21.02
C PHE A 474 -6.97 -2.91 -20.92
N PRO A 475 -6.86 -1.90 -21.82
CA PRO A 475 -5.89 -1.77 -22.91
C PRO A 475 -4.52 -1.27 -22.45
N HIS A 476 -3.49 -1.43 -23.28
CA HIS A 476 -2.14 -0.91 -23.01
C HIS A 476 -2.03 0.57 -23.42
N TYR A 477 -1.31 1.36 -22.62
CA TYR A 477 -1.10 2.79 -22.83
C TYR A 477 0.38 3.08 -23.03
N PHE A 478 0.74 3.67 -24.17
CA PHE A 478 2.11 4.04 -24.51
C PHE A 478 2.32 5.55 -24.43
N LEU A 479 3.50 5.97 -23.99
CA LEU A 479 3.90 7.36 -23.92
C LEU A 479 4.26 7.86 -25.33
N ASN A 480 3.56 8.89 -25.80
CA ASN A 480 3.96 9.65 -26.97
C ASN A 480 5.09 10.62 -26.57
N ALA A 481 6.34 10.22 -26.76
CA ALA A 481 7.50 11.02 -26.39
C ALA A 481 7.78 12.11 -27.43
N THR A 482 7.58 13.38 -27.06
CA THR A 482 8.12 14.55 -27.78
C THR A 482 9.65 14.51 -27.80
N GLU A 483 10.29 15.14 -28.78
CA GLU A 483 11.74 15.09 -28.99
C GLU A 483 12.53 15.51 -27.74
N ASP A 484 12.13 16.60 -27.06
CA ASP A 484 12.74 17.10 -25.82
C ASP A 484 12.73 16.06 -24.68
N ILE A 485 11.65 15.29 -24.58
CA ILE A 485 11.46 14.25 -23.56
C ILE A 485 12.25 12.98 -23.95
N SER A 486 12.38 12.71 -25.26
CA SER A 486 13.07 11.52 -25.76
C SER A 486 14.55 11.44 -25.33
N GLU A 487 15.21 12.59 -25.19
CA GLU A 487 16.58 12.72 -24.66
C GLU A 487 16.65 12.28 -23.20
N LEU A 488 15.79 12.86 -22.35
CA LEU A 488 15.73 12.58 -20.91
C LEU A 488 15.45 11.10 -20.64
N LEU A 489 14.55 10.48 -21.40
CA LEU A 489 14.19 9.06 -21.27
C LEU A 489 15.36 8.09 -21.52
N LYS A 490 16.39 8.47 -22.29
CA LYS A 490 17.60 7.63 -22.51
C LYS A 490 18.37 7.37 -21.21
N SER A 491 18.22 8.25 -20.22
CA SER A 491 18.97 8.25 -18.95
C SER A 491 18.19 7.69 -17.74
N ARG A 492 16.94 7.24 -17.95
CA ARG A 492 16.00 6.90 -16.86
C ARG A 492 15.48 5.47 -16.98
N GLU A 493 15.27 4.84 -15.83
CA GLU A 493 14.64 3.51 -15.73
C GLU A 493 13.13 3.58 -15.52
N TRP A 494 12.65 4.71 -15.00
CA TRP A 494 11.24 5.01 -14.74
C TRP A 494 11.02 6.53 -14.75
N ILE A 495 9.79 6.98 -15.05
CA ILE A 495 9.35 8.36 -14.83
C ILE A 495 7.92 8.37 -14.26
N VAL A 496 7.57 9.43 -13.53
CA VAL A 496 6.19 9.68 -13.09
C VAL A 496 5.72 11.00 -13.70
N ALA A 497 4.62 10.98 -14.44
CA ALA A 497 4.13 12.13 -15.20
C ALA A 497 2.60 12.23 -15.15
N ARG A 498 2.05 13.42 -15.43
CA ARG A 498 0.61 13.66 -15.47
C ARG A 498 0.06 13.51 -16.89
N ILE A 499 -1.04 12.78 -17.06
CA ILE A 499 -1.64 12.51 -18.37
C ILE A 499 -2.32 13.77 -18.93
N VAL A 500 -1.77 14.33 -19.99
CA VAL A 500 -2.30 15.56 -20.65
C VAL A 500 -3.42 15.24 -21.65
N SER A 501 -3.31 14.12 -22.35
CA SER A 501 -4.30 13.61 -23.32
C SER A 501 -4.14 12.09 -23.49
N ILE A 502 -5.15 11.44 -24.06
CA ILE A 502 -5.14 10.02 -24.43
C ILE A 502 -5.70 9.92 -25.85
N THR A 503 -5.03 9.16 -26.71
CA THR A 503 -5.41 8.98 -28.12
C THR A 503 -5.47 7.49 -28.43
N GLU A 504 -6.62 7.00 -28.88
CA GLU A 504 -6.76 5.61 -29.30
C GLU A 504 -6.01 5.33 -30.62
N ARG A 505 -5.33 4.18 -30.69
CA ARG A 505 -4.56 3.72 -31.85
C ARG A 505 -4.70 2.21 -31.98
N ILE A 506 -5.12 1.75 -33.16
CA ILE A 506 -5.15 0.33 -33.52
C ILE A 506 -3.81 -0.01 -34.18
N ALA A 507 -3.21 -1.15 -33.82
CA ALA A 507 -1.98 -1.62 -34.43
C ALA A 507 -2.28 -2.35 -35.76
N ASP A 508 -1.78 -1.82 -36.88
CA ASP A 508 -1.86 -2.48 -38.18
C ASP A 508 -0.74 -3.52 -38.32
N SER A 509 -1.12 -4.77 -38.63
CA SER A 509 -0.22 -5.93 -38.63
C SER A 509 0.81 -5.94 -39.75
N LYS A 510 0.64 -5.09 -40.78
CA LYS A 510 1.59 -5.01 -41.91
C LYS A 510 2.83 -4.15 -41.65
N ALA A 511 2.86 -3.35 -40.58
CA ALA A 511 3.95 -2.43 -40.28
C ALA A 511 5.10 -3.03 -39.44
N TRP A 512 4.89 -4.20 -38.83
CA TRP A 512 5.85 -4.85 -37.93
C TRP A 512 6.19 -6.23 -38.49
N GLY A 513 7.37 -6.36 -39.09
CA GLY A 513 7.78 -7.59 -39.78
C GLY A 513 8.01 -8.77 -38.84
N TRP A 514 6.99 -9.64 -38.72
CA TRP A 514 7.12 -10.99 -38.16
C TRP A 514 6.90 -11.99 -39.30
N SER A 515 7.97 -12.71 -39.65
CA SER A 515 8.02 -13.77 -40.67
C SER A 515 8.74 -14.98 -40.09
#